data_AF-A0A150KJ46-F1
#
_entry.id   AF-A0A150KJ46-F1
#
_cell.length_a   1.000
_cell.length_b   1.000
_cell.length_c   1.000
_cell.angle_alpha   90.00
_cell.angle_beta   90.00
_cell.angle_gamma   90.00
#
_symmetry.space_group_name_H-M   'P 1'
#
loop_
_entity.id
_entity.type
_entity.pdbx_description
1 polymer ?
#
loop_
_entity_poly.entity_id
_entity_poly.type
_entity_poly.pdbx_seq_one_letter_code
_entity_poly.pdbx_strand_id
1 'polypeptide(L)' 'MIGIIVTGHGEFATGITSALELVLGKQESYVCVNFPNGDTAVELEKKLGPGCFTAGRM' A
#
# COMPACT_ATOMS: atom_id res chain seq x y z
N MET A 1 11.48 10.22 -8.41
CA MET A 1 11.50 8.83 -7.92
C MET A 1 10.14 8.20 -8.24
N ILE A 2 10.04 6.88 -8.42
CA ILE A 2 8.76 6.21 -8.70
C ILE A 2 8.18 5.74 -7.36
N GLY A 3 6.95 6.14 -7.06
CA GLY A 3 6.20 5.62 -5.92
C GLY A 3 5.55 4.28 -6.24
N ILE A 4 5.60 3.34 -5.32
CA ILE A 4 5.00 2.01 -5.45
C ILE A 4 3.83 1.91 -4.47
N ILE A 5 2.67 1.50 -4.99
CA ILE A 5 1.49 1.19 -4.18
C ILE A 5 1.19 -0.29 -4.35
N VAL A 6 1.17 -1.03 -3.26
CA VAL A 6 0.78 -2.44 -3.25
C VAL A 6 -0.56 -2.55 -2.56
N THR A 7 -1.51 -3.17 -3.26
CA THR A 7 -2.85 -3.43 -2.75
C THR A 7 -3.30 -4.85 -3.11
N GLY A 8 -4.21 -5.40 -2.32
CA GLY A 8 -4.81 -6.70 -2.57
C GLY A 8 -5.88 -7.04 -1.55
N HIS A 9 -6.66 -8.09 -1.87
CA HIS A 9 -7.72 -8.58 -1.01
C HIS A 9 -7.18 -9.10 0.33
N GLY A 10 -7.92 -8.86 1.40
CA GLY A 10 -7.50 -9.20 2.75
C GLY A 10 -6.20 -8.47 3.13
N GLU A 11 -5.27 -9.23 3.72
CA GLU A 11 -3.97 -8.75 4.20
C GLU A 11 -2.83 -9.04 3.20
N PHE A 12 -3.14 -9.19 1.91
CA PHE A 12 -2.15 -9.52 0.88
C PHE A 12 -1.01 -8.49 0.82
N ALA A 13 -1.35 -7.20 0.85
CA ALA A 13 -0.35 -6.14 0.75
C ALA A 13 0.60 -6.17 1.97
N THR A 14 0.07 -6.36 3.19
CA THR A 14 0.90 -6.52 4.40
C THR A 14 1.87 -7.69 4.26
N GLY A 15 1.38 -8.83 3.75
CA GLY A 15 2.16 -10.05 3.59
C GLY A 15 3.36 -9.86 2.68
N ILE A 16 3.16 -9.29 1.49
CA ILE A 16 4.25 -9.00 0.57
C ILE A 16 5.16 -7.89 1.11
N THR A 17 4.62 -6.86 1.76
CA THR A 17 5.43 -5.80 2.38
C THR A 17 6.39 -6.37 3.41
N SER A 18 5.92 -7.30 4.26
CA SER A 18 6.76 -7.96 5.26
C SER A 18 7.89 -8.75 4.61
N ALA A 19 7.60 -9.50 3.54
CA ALA A 19 8.64 -10.23 2.79
C ALA A 19 9.63 -9.28 2.12
N LEU A 20 9.15 -8.16 1.56
CA LEU A 20 9.97 -7.13 0.93
C LEU A 20 10.94 -6.50 1.93
N GLU A 21 10.45 -6.11 3.11
CA GLU A 21 11.28 -5.52 4.16
C GLU A 21 12.35 -6.49 4.68
N LEU A 22 12.05 -7.79 4.75
CA LEU A 22 13.03 -8.80 5.16
C LEU A 22 14.16 -8.98 4.15
N VAL A 23 13.87 -8.86 2.85
CA VAL A 23 14.86 -9.10 1.79
C VAL A 23 15.63 -7.82 1.42
N LEU A 24 14.93 -6.70 1.31
CA LEU A 24 15.45 -5.44 0.77
C LEU A 24 15.45 -4.29 1.80
N GLY A 25 14.90 -4.49 2.99
CA GLY A 25 14.72 -3.41 3.97
C GLY A 25 13.56 -2.48 3.62
N LYS A 26 13.40 -1.43 4.46
CA LYS A 26 12.34 -0.43 4.31
C LYS A 26 12.53 0.40 3.03
N GLN A 27 11.42 0.64 2.33
CA GLN A 27 11.40 1.43 1.09
C GLN A 27 10.77 2.80 1.35
N GLU A 28 11.41 3.88 0.90
CA GLU A 28 10.98 5.26 1.20
C GLU A 28 9.71 5.70 0.43
N SER A 29 9.52 5.22 -0.80
CA SER A 29 8.36 5.57 -1.64
C SER A 29 7.42 4.38 -1.84
N TYR A 30 7.03 3.71 -0.75
CA TYR A 30 6.22 2.50 -0.78
C TYR A 30 5.00 2.62 0.12
N VAL A 31 3.81 2.31 -0.41
CA VAL A 31 2.54 2.32 0.33
C VAL A 31 1.86 0.96 0.25
N CYS A 32 1.48 0.43 1.41
CA CYS A 32 0.74 -0.82 1.55
C CYS A 32 -0.73 -0.51 1.88
N VAL A 33 -1.67 -0.99 1.05
CA VAL A 33 -3.12 -0.77 1.23
C VAL A 33 -3.88 -2.11 1.18
N ASN A 34 -4.43 -2.52 2.31
CA ASN A 34 -5.26 -3.72 2.41
C ASN A 34 -6.72 -3.46 2.03
N PHE A 35 -7.33 -4.47 1.41
CA PHE A 35 -8.75 -4.50 1.06
C PHE A 35 -9.45 -5.66 1.77
N PRO A 36 -9.71 -5.56 3.09
CA PRO A 36 -10.34 -6.61 3.89
C PRO A 36 -11.79 -6.91 3.47
N ASN A 37 -12.25 -8.09 3.86
CA ASN A 37 -13.64 -8.50 3.64
C ASN A 37 -14.61 -7.53 4.33
N GLY A 38 -15.52 -6.94 3.56
CA GLY A 38 -16.47 -5.94 4.04
C GLY A 38 -16.17 -4.52 3.56
N ASP A 39 -14.97 -4.27 3.04
CA ASP A 39 -14.70 -3.02 2.35
C ASP A 39 -15.39 -2.98 0.99
N THR A 40 -15.82 -1.78 0.61
CA THR A 40 -16.39 -1.50 -0.71
C THR A 40 -15.40 -0.72 -1.56
N ALA A 41 -15.67 -0.61 -2.86
CA ALA A 41 -14.85 0.20 -3.77
C ALA A 41 -14.67 1.65 -3.26
N VAL A 42 -15.68 2.22 -2.61
CA VAL A 42 -15.63 3.58 -2.04
C VAL A 42 -14.62 3.69 -0.90
N GLU A 43 -14.54 2.67 -0.03
CA GLU A 43 -13.54 2.65 1.05
C GLU A 43 -12.13 2.45 0.50
N LEU A 44 -11.99 1.65 -0.55
CA LEU A 44 -10.73 1.50 -1.27
C LEU A 44 -10.29 2.83 -1.92
N GLU A 45 -11.20 3.54 -2.59
CA GLU A 45 -10.91 4.86 -3.17
C GLU A 45 -10.50 5.89 -2.11
N LYS A 46 -11.13 5.89 -0.93
CA LYS A 46 -10.69 6.76 0.18
C LYS A 46 -9.28 6.43 0.65
N LYS A 47 -8.93 5.14 0.75
CA LYS A 47 -7.60 4.66 1.15
C LYS A 47 -6.52 4.98 0.11
N LEU A 48 -6.86 4.92 -1.18
CA LEU A 48 -5.97 5.30 -2.29
C LEU A 48 -6.04 6.80 -2.64
N GLY A 49 -6.81 7.59 -1.89
CA GLY A 49 -7.00 9.01 -2.12
C GLY A 49 -5.71 9.84 -2.04
N PRO A 50 -5.81 11.18 -2.15
CA PRO A 50 -4.67 12.08 -2.40
C PRO A 50 -3.49 11.96 -1.42
N GLY A 51 -3.69 11.48 -0.19
CA GLY A 51 -2.63 11.24 0.79
C GLY A 51 -1.68 10.08 0.45
N CYS A 52 -2.10 9.13 -0.38
CA CYS A 52 -1.26 8.02 -0.85
C CYS A 52 -0.19 8.51 -1.85
N PHE A 53 -0.53 9.48 -2.70
CA PHE A 53 0.36 10.01 -3.73
C PHE A 53 1.42 10.98 -3.19
N THR A 54 1.26 11.51 -1.97
CA THR A 54 2.23 12.42 -1.35
C THR A 54 3.43 11.71 -0.74
N ALA A 55 3.34 10.40 -0.45
CA ALA A 55 4.44 9.62 0.10
C ALA A 55 5.62 9.44 -0.88
N GLY A 56 5.38 9.54 -2.19
CA GLY A 56 6.43 9.48 -3.23
C GLY A 56 7.01 10.84 -3.67
N ARG A 57 6.64 11.93 -2.99
CA ARG A 57 7.02 13.31 -3.37
C ARG A 57 7.94 14.03 -2.37
N MET A 58 8.29 13.38 -1.26
CA MET A 58 9.26 13.90 -0.28
C MET A 58 10.67 13.45 -0.64
#